data_AF-A0A8R2NVM6-F1
#
_entry.id   AF-A0A8R2NVM6-F1
#
_cell.length_a   1.000
_cell.length_b   1.000
_cell.length_c   1.000
_cell.angle_alpha   90.00
_cell.angle_beta   90.00
_cell.angle_gamma   90.00
#
_symmetry.space_group_name_H-M   'P 1'
#
loop_
_entity.id
_entity.type
_entity.pdbx_description
1 polymer ?
#
loop_
_entity_poly.entity_id
_entity_poly.type
_entity_poly.pdbx_seq_one_letter_code
_entity_poly.pdbx_strand_id
1 'polypeptide(L)'
;MGGCSAINCSHHSSKGHRMYVFPADETRRKLWLINCRRANWVPGRGAALCEAHFEESEFELYRADGRVKLKPNAVPTLFNVPRPPKKHNPSARKSLYKEKMKSVSSETIPGKNLQHEDSANQSYENQFNPA
;
A
#
# COMPACT_ATOMS: atom_id res chain seq x y z
N MET A 1 -31.99 -0.74 0.03
CA MET A 1 -30.52 -0.91 0.08
C MET A 1 -29.87 0.25 -0.66
N GLY A 2 -28.84 0.89 -0.09
CA GLY A 2 -28.16 2.04 -0.70
C GLY A 2 -27.19 1.63 -1.80
N GLY A 3 -27.13 2.41 -2.89
CA GLY A 3 -26.19 2.21 -3.98
C GLY A 3 -24.86 2.95 -3.79
N CYS A 4 -23.96 2.80 -4.75
CA CYS A 4 -22.73 3.56 -4.79
C CYS A 4 -23.00 5.06 -4.96
N SER A 5 -22.28 5.89 -4.20
CA SER A 5 -22.44 7.35 -4.21
C SER A 5 -21.68 8.03 -5.37
N ALA A 6 -20.80 7.30 -6.05
CA ALA A 6 -20.04 7.83 -7.17
C ALA A 6 -20.95 8.16 -8.36
N ILE A 7 -20.64 9.26 -9.03
CA ILE A 7 -21.30 9.63 -10.29
C ILE A 7 -21.00 8.55 -11.34
N ASN A 8 -21.99 8.21 -12.17
CA ASN A 8 -21.89 7.19 -13.21
C ASN A 8 -21.62 5.76 -12.70
N CYS A 9 -21.97 5.46 -11.44
CA CYS A 9 -21.83 4.12 -10.87
C CYS A 9 -23.19 3.56 -10.42
N SER A 10 -23.54 2.36 -10.90
CA SER A 10 -24.78 1.65 -10.54
C SER A 10 -24.54 0.41 -9.67
N HIS A 11 -23.29 0.23 -9.19
CA HIS A 11 -22.92 -0.85 -8.27
C HIS A 11 -23.62 -0.68 -6.93
N HIS A 12 -23.97 -1.81 -6.33
CA HIS A 12 -24.62 -1.89 -5.02
C HIS A 12 -24.50 -3.32 -4.47
N SER A 13 -24.80 -3.49 -3.18
CA SER A 13 -24.55 -4.74 -2.45
C SER A 13 -25.32 -5.96 -3.00
N SER A 14 -26.57 -5.83 -3.47
CA SER A 14 -27.29 -6.96 -4.06
C SER A 14 -26.73 -7.43 -5.41
N LYS A 15 -25.83 -6.67 -6.03
CA LYS A 15 -25.05 -7.11 -7.20
C LYS A 15 -23.69 -7.72 -6.81
N GLY A 16 -23.44 -7.95 -5.53
CA GLY A 16 -22.20 -8.58 -5.05
C GLY A 16 -21.02 -7.64 -4.88
N HIS A 17 -21.19 -6.33 -5.08
CA HIS A 17 -20.12 -5.36 -4.87
C HIS A 17 -19.93 -5.05 -3.39
N ARG A 18 -18.67 -5.04 -2.95
CA ARG A 18 -18.34 -4.59 -1.59
C ARG A 18 -18.51 -3.08 -1.50
N MET A 19 -19.19 -2.64 -0.45
CA MET A 19 -19.53 -1.25 -0.19
C MET A 19 -18.76 -0.73 1.02
N TYR A 20 -18.13 0.43 0.87
CA TYR A 20 -17.33 1.10 1.89
C TYR A 20 -17.99 2.43 2.25
N VAL A 21 -18.53 2.49 3.47
CA VAL A 21 -19.19 3.68 4.00
C VAL A 21 -18.18 4.82 4.17
N PHE A 22 -18.65 6.06 3.98
CA PHE A 22 -17.82 7.23 4.21
C PHE A 22 -17.24 7.21 5.64
N PRO A 23 -15.94 7.53 5.81
CA PRO A 23 -15.27 7.44 7.09
C PRO A 23 -15.87 8.40 8.13
N ALA A 24 -15.69 8.07 9.41
CA ALA A 24 -16.05 8.94 10.53
C ALA A 24 -15.16 10.20 10.58
N ASP A 25 -13.87 10.02 10.29
CA ASP A 25 -12.87 11.08 10.23
C ASP A 25 -13.24 12.13 9.16
N GLU A 26 -13.36 13.38 9.59
CA GLU A 26 -13.82 14.47 8.73
C GLU A 26 -12.85 14.79 7.61
N THR A 27 -11.54 14.72 7.87
CA THR A 27 -10.50 15.05 6.90
C THR A 27 -10.54 14.06 5.74
N ARG A 28 -10.55 12.77 6.05
CA ARG A 28 -10.67 11.69 5.07
C ARG A 28 -12.03 11.71 4.38
N ARG A 29 -13.12 12.01 5.10
CA ARG A 29 -14.46 12.14 4.52
C ARG A 29 -14.51 13.27 3.49
N LYS A 30 -13.94 14.44 3.80
CA LYS A 30 -13.83 15.58 2.87
C LYS A 30 -13.07 15.17 1.61
N LEU A 31 -11.97 14.43 1.75
CA LEU A 31 -11.20 13.95 0.60
C LEU A 31 -12.00 12.99 -0.29
N TRP A 32 -12.76 12.07 0.30
CA TRP A 32 -13.66 11.20 -0.45
C TRP A 32 -14.74 12.01 -1.20
N LEU A 33 -15.32 13.04 -0.56
CA LEU A 33 -16.32 13.90 -1.18
C LEU A 33 -15.76 14.69 -2.36
N ILE A 34 -14.57 15.27 -2.21
CA ILE A 34 -13.87 15.98 -3.28
C ILE A 34 -13.66 15.05 -4.48
N ASN A 35 -13.23 13.82 -4.24
CA ASN A 35 -12.98 12.86 -5.32
C ASN A 35 -14.28 12.34 -5.97
N CYS A 36 -15.39 12.26 -5.24
CA CYS A 36 -16.71 11.95 -5.80
C CYS A 36 -17.25 13.04 -6.73
N ARG A 37 -16.82 14.29 -6.55
CA ARG A 37 -17.20 15.47 -7.36
C ARG A 37 -18.70 15.72 -7.46
N ARG A 38 -19.42 15.38 -6.40
CA ARG A 38 -20.84 15.67 -6.29
C ARG A 38 -21.03 17.04 -5.66
N ALA A 39 -21.34 18.03 -6.48
CA ALA A 39 -21.58 19.39 -6.00
C ALA A 39 -22.83 19.44 -5.10
N ASN A 40 -22.79 20.28 -4.06
CA ASN A 40 -23.91 20.57 -3.16
C ASN A 40 -24.56 19.32 -2.52
N TRP A 41 -23.76 18.30 -2.23
CA TRP A 41 -24.26 17.04 -1.67
C TRP A 41 -23.57 16.70 -0.35
N VAL A 42 -24.38 16.27 0.62
CA VAL A 42 -23.92 15.79 1.93
C VAL A 42 -24.21 14.29 2.03
N PRO A 43 -23.20 13.45 2.33
CA PRO A 43 -23.40 12.01 2.49
C PRO A 43 -24.24 11.73 3.74
N GLY A 44 -25.34 10.99 3.58
CA GLY A 44 -26.08 10.42 4.71
C GLY A 44 -25.30 9.28 5.39
N ARG A 45 -25.81 8.77 6.52
CA ARG A 45 -25.16 7.69 7.31
C ARG A 45 -24.82 6.42 6.50
N GLY A 46 -25.63 6.11 5.49
CA GLY A 46 -25.44 4.94 4.62
C GLY A 46 -24.74 5.23 3.29
N ALA A 47 -24.25 6.45 3.08
CA ALA A 47 -23.50 6.78 1.87
C ALA A 47 -22.23 5.95 1.81
N ALA A 48 -21.98 5.32 0.66
CA ALA A 48 -20.86 4.43 0.45
C ALA A 48 -20.33 4.48 -0.98
N LEU A 49 -19.06 4.12 -1.14
CA LEU A 49 -18.43 3.85 -2.42
C LEU A 49 -18.23 2.35 -2.58
N CYS A 50 -18.37 1.82 -3.80
CA CYS A 50 -18.03 0.44 -4.06
C CYS A 50 -16.51 0.27 -4.20
N GLU A 51 -16.04 -0.96 -4.08
CA GLU A 51 -14.63 -1.34 -4.21
C GLU A 51 -13.94 -0.83 -5.49
N ALA A 52 -14.70 -0.68 -6.59
CA ALA A 52 -14.14 -0.26 -7.88
C ALA A 52 -13.57 1.17 -7.88
N HIS A 53 -13.83 1.96 -6.83
CA HIS A 53 -13.31 3.32 -6.69
C HIS A 53 -11.97 3.41 -5.95
N PHE A 54 -11.46 2.28 -5.45
CA PHE A 54 -10.20 2.19 -4.72
C PHE A 54 -9.20 1.36 -5.50
N GLU A 55 -7.94 1.75 -5.46
CA GLU A 55 -6.86 0.90 -5.97
C GLU A 55 -6.67 -0.30 -5.03
N GLU A 56 -6.20 -1.42 -5.57
CA GLU A 56 -5.98 -2.63 -4.78
C GLU A 56 -4.98 -2.40 -3.62
N SER A 57 -4.02 -1.50 -3.83
CA SER A 57 -3.07 -1.05 -2.82
C SER A 57 -3.71 -0.33 -1.64
N GLU A 58 -4.95 0.13 -1.74
CA GLU A 58 -5.65 0.86 -0.69
C GLU A 58 -6.35 -0.09 0.30
N PHE A 59 -6.36 -1.39 0.01
CA PHE A 59 -6.88 -2.41 0.91
C PHE A 59 -5.78 -2.95 1.83
N GLU A 60 -6.19 -3.32 3.04
CA GLU A 60 -5.33 -4.02 3.98
C GLU A 60 -5.00 -5.41 3.44
N LEU A 61 -3.72 -5.76 3.45
CA LEU A 61 -3.24 -7.08 3.04
C LEU A 61 -3.26 -8.04 4.24
N TYR A 62 -3.56 -9.31 3.98
CA TYR A 62 -3.40 -10.41 4.93
C TYR A 62 -4.14 -10.22 6.28
N ARG A 63 -5.40 -9.80 6.25
CA ARG A 63 -6.22 -9.80 7.46
C ARG A 63 -6.59 -11.24 7.86
N ALA A 64 -6.35 -11.59 9.13
CA ALA A 64 -6.66 -12.91 9.68
C ALA A 64 -8.17 -13.24 9.67
N ASP A 65 -9.04 -12.22 9.64
CA ASP A 65 -10.50 -12.39 9.61
C ASP A 65 -11.07 -12.61 8.20
N GLY A 66 -10.22 -12.64 7.17
CA GLY A 66 -10.63 -12.80 5.76
C GLY A 66 -11.42 -11.61 5.20
N ARG A 67 -11.60 -10.52 5.95
CA ARG A 67 -12.37 -9.35 5.49
C ARG A 67 -11.49 -8.47 4.62
N VAL A 68 -12.07 -7.89 3.56
CA VAL A 68 -11.39 -6.89 2.71
C VAL A 68 -11.69 -5.49 3.24
N LYS A 69 -10.79 -4.95 4.07
CA LYS A 69 -10.93 -3.61 4.69
C LYS A 69 -10.01 -2.60 4.01
N LEU A 70 -10.46 -1.36 3.91
CA LEU A 70 -9.62 -0.25 3.45
C LEU A 70 -8.61 0.15 4.53
N LYS A 71 -7.39 0.51 4.12
CA LYS A 71 -6.37 1.09 5.00
C LYS A 71 -6.89 2.36 5.69
N PRO A 72 -6.31 2.75 6.86
CA PRO A 72 -6.71 3.96 7.57
C PRO A 72 -6.60 5.25 6.75
N ASN A 73 -5.61 5.31 5.86
CA ASN A 73 -5.33 6.45 4.97
C ASN A 73 -5.88 6.26 3.55
N ALA A 74 -6.71 5.23 3.31
CA ALA A 74 -7.14 4.92 1.96
C ALA A 74 -8.06 5.97 1.35
N VAL A 75 -7.78 6.31 0.09
CA VAL A 75 -8.48 7.35 -0.67
C VAL A 75 -8.99 6.80 -2.01
N PRO A 76 -10.25 7.09 -2.39
CA PRO A 76 -10.76 6.64 -3.68
C PRO A 76 -10.18 7.54 -4.78
N THR A 77 -9.56 6.96 -5.79
CA THR A 77 -8.93 7.68 -6.92
C THR A 77 -9.54 7.30 -8.26
N LEU A 78 -10.25 6.17 -8.33
CA LEU A 78 -10.76 5.59 -9.57
C LEU A 78 -12.19 6.06 -9.83
N PHE A 79 -12.35 7.17 -10.55
CA PHE A 79 -13.65 7.72 -10.92
C PHE A 79 -13.75 7.98 -12.42
N ASN A 80 -14.93 7.70 -12.99
CA ASN A 80 -15.25 8.06 -14.38
C ASN A 80 -15.73 9.53 -14.46
N VAL A 81 -14.79 10.46 -14.23
CA VAL A 81 -15.03 11.92 -14.26
C VAL A 81 -13.89 12.63 -15.01
N PRO A 82 -14.13 13.79 -15.65
CA PRO A 82 -13.09 14.54 -16.36
C PRO A 82 -11.93 14.93 -15.43
N ARG A 83 -10.67 14.76 -15.82
CA ARG A 83 -9.47 15.03 -14.97
C ARG A 83 -9.53 14.27 -13.62
N PRO A 84 -9.49 12.94 -13.58
CA PRO A 84 -9.63 12.16 -12.34
C PRO A 84 -8.52 12.47 -11.32
N PRO A 85 -8.75 12.16 -10.02
CA PRO A 85 -7.69 12.23 -9.01
C PRO A 85 -6.44 11.46 -9.46
N LYS A 86 -5.25 11.96 -9.09
CA LYS A 86 -4.02 11.21 -9.35
C LYS A 86 -4.10 9.88 -8.60
N LYS A 87 -3.71 8.80 -9.29
CA LYS A 87 -3.56 7.49 -8.68
C LYS A 87 -2.60 7.58 -7.50
N HIS A 88 -2.91 6.86 -6.43
CA HIS A 88 -2.03 6.82 -5.28
C HIS A 88 -0.86 5.89 -5.62
N ASN A 89 0.18 6.44 -6.24
CA ASN A 89 1.42 5.70 -6.42
C ASN A 89 2.12 5.69 -5.06
N PRO A 90 2.22 4.55 -4.35
CA PRO A 90 2.99 4.51 -3.13
C PRO A 90 4.43 4.83 -3.52
N SER A 91 4.88 6.07 -3.29
CA SER A 91 6.25 6.45 -3.59
C SER A 91 7.12 5.40 -2.90
N ALA A 92 8.02 4.76 -3.64
CA ALA A 92 8.94 3.77 -3.07
C ALA A 92 9.50 4.37 -1.79
N ARG A 93 9.13 3.79 -0.63
CA ARG A 93 9.57 4.31 0.67
C ARG A 93 11.09 4.31 0.60
N LYS A 94 11.69 5.50 0.53
CA LYS A 94 13.15 5.62 0.59
C LYS A 94 13.54 5.06 1.95
N SER A 95 14.19 3.89 1.94
CA SER A 95 14.69 3.29 3.17
C SER A 95 15.70 4.24 3.78
N LEU A 96 15.40 4.77 4.97
CA LEU A 96 16.33 5.61 5.73
C LEU A 96 17.64 4.86 6.04
N TYR A 97 17.60 3.53 6.05
CA TYR A 97 18.80 2.69 6.15
C TYR A 97 19.76 2.86 4.96
N LYS A 98 19.22 3.02 3.74
CA LYS A 98 20.04 3.21 2.53
C LYS A 98 20.69 4.59 2.46
N GLU A 99 20.07 5.61 3.05
CA GLU A 99 20.70 6.93 3.20
C GLU A 99 21.84 6.91 4.22
N LYS A 100 21.65 6.23 5.36
CA LYS A 100 22.68 6.09 6.40
C LYS A 100 23.94 5.33 5.93
N MET A 101 23.82 4.39 4.98
CA MET A 101 24.99 3.70 4.43
C MET A 101 25.74 4.49 3.36
N LYS A 102 25.09 5.45 2.68
CA LYS A 102 25.75 6.32 1.69
C LYS A 102 26.65 7.38 2.32
N SER A 103 26.36 7.79 3.56
CA SER A 103 27.19 8.75 4.29
C SER A 103 28.39 8.11 5.00
N VAL A 104 28.44 6.78 5.11
CA VAL A 104 29.52 6.06 5.82
C VAL A 104 30.68 5.71 4.87
N SER A 105 30.46 5.69 3.56
CA SER A 105 31.47 5.30 2.57
C SER A 105 32.46 6.39 2.17
N SER A 106 32.38 7.61 2.75
CA SER A 106 33.27 8.72 2.40
C SER A 106 34.49 8.92 3.31
N GLU A 107 34.62 8.14 4.39
CA GLU A 107 35.81 8.20 5.24
C GLU A 107 36.75 7.03 4.93
N THR A 108 37.71 7.31 4.05
CA THR A 108 38.88 6.46 3.85
C THR A 108 39.74 6.53 5.11
N ILE A 109 39.84 5.44 5.88
CA ILE A 109 40.89 5.28 6.89
C ILE A 109 42.08 4.56 6.24
N PRO A 110 43.29 5.15 6.24
CA PRO A 110 44.49 4.50 5.72
C PRO A 110 45.03 3.44 6.69
N GLY A 111 45.34 2.26 6.15
CA GLY A 111 46.33 1.35 6.70
C GLY A 111 45.87 0.41 7.80
N LYS A 112 45.74 -0.87 7.45
CA LYS A 112 46.36 -2.02 8.15
C LYS A 112 46.20 -3.28 7.28
N ASN A 113 47.31 -3.64 6.66
CA ASN A 113 47.56 -4.93 6.03
C ASN A 113 47.81 -5.95 7.13
N LEU A 114 47.10 -7.08 7.10
CA LEU A 114 47.47 -8.32 7.80
C LEU A 114 46.99 -9.48 6.94
N GLN A 115 47.96 -10.08 6.24
CA GLN A 115 47.88 -11.44 5.70
C GLN A 115 47.67 -12.42 6.87
N HIS A 116 46.92 -13.50 6.63
CA HIS A 116 47.06 -14.87 7.19
C HIS A 116 45.80 -15.65 6.75
N GLU A 117 45.89 -16.41 5.65
CA GLU A 117 46.17 -17.85 5.61
C GLU A 117 44.92 -18.72 5.89
N ASP A 118 44.28 -19.10 4.78
CA ASP A 118 43.19 -20.07 4.68
C ASP A 118 43.73 -21.49 4.95
N SER A 119 43.40 -22.08 6.11
CA SER A 119 43.65 -23.49 6.38
C SER A 119 42.63 -24.06 7.37
N ALA A 120 41.39 -24.26 6.90
CA ALA A 120 40.37 -24.99 7.67
C ALA A 120 39.32 -25.72 6.83
N ASN A 121 39.36 -25.61 5.49
CA ASN A 121 38.30 -26.13 4.62
C ASN A 121 38.71 -27.32 3.74
N GLN A 122 39.66 -28.15 4.20
CA GLN A 122 40.07 -29.37 3.48
C GLN A 122 39.89 -30.67 4.28
N SER A 123 39.32 -30.61 5.49
CA SER A 123 39.17 -31.79 6.36
C SER A 123 37.74 -32.35 6.45
N TYR A 124 36.71 -31.66 5.95
CA TYR A 124 35.31 -32.11 6.08
C TYR A 124 34.70 -32.76 4.83
N GLU A 125 35.36 -32.73 3.68
CA GLU A 125 34.84 -33.36 2.44
C GLU A 125 35.30 -34.82 2.26
N ASN A 126 36.23 -35.33 3.06
CA ASN A 126 36.79 -36.69 2.89
C ASN A 126 36.11 -37.78 3.74
N GLN A 127 34.92 -37.54 4.29
CA GLN A 127 34.25 -38.50 5.17
C GLN A 127 32.89 -39.02 4.67
N PHE A 128 32.49 -38.71 3.43
CA PHE A 128 31.20 -39.10 2.85
C PHE A 128 31.27 -39.85 1.50
N ASN A 129 32.29 -40.68 1.27
CA ASN A 129 32.22 -41.71 0.21
C ASN A 129 33.00 -42.98 0.60
N PRO A 130 32.33 -44.04 1.08
CA PRO A 130 32.89 -45.38 1.05
C PRO A 130 32.51 -46.10 -0.25
N ALA A 131 33.56 -46.63 -0.90
CA ALA A 131 33.65 -47.68 -1.92
C ALA A 131 32.93 -47.50 -3.27
#